data_AF-A0A1B2LX75-F1
#
_entry.id   AF-A0A1B2LX75-F1
#
_cell.length_a   1.000
_cell.length_b   1.000
_cell.length_c   1.000
_cell.angle_alpha   90.00
_cell.angle_beta   90.00
_cell.angle_gamma   90.00
#
_symmetry.space_group_name_H-M   'P 1'
#
loop_
_entity.id
_entity.type
_entity.pdbx_description
1 polymer ?
#
loop_
_entity_poly.entity_id
_entity_poly.type
_entity_poly.pdbx_seq_one_letter_code
_entity_poly.pdbx_strand_id
1 'polypeptide(L)'
;MGLFNVDELRVDHAALEDPRARARLLEINKRTRAFRKSLSKYKRPDFNRMILDLCKMGWTHEKIAHVLPVSGASTISEWARGGVPNYDNGHAFVMFWQQETGVQRVPLIGEWGAYQYKVGQLDIFEDGGLCDQIVGELDREIEN
;
A
#
# COMPACT_ATOMS: atom_id res chain seq x y z
N MET A 1 -11.01 24.21 18.42
CA MET A 1 -10.51 23.60 17.16
C MET A 1 -11.51 23.92 16.07
N GLY A 2 -11.24 24.94 15.25
CA GLY A 2 -12.11 25.30 14.13
C GLY A 2 -11.88 24.34 12.96
N LEU A 3 -12.94 23.64 12.56
CA LEU A 3 -12.96 22.87 11.32
C LEU A 3 -12.88 23.86 10.16
N PHE A 4 -11.78 23.84 9.40
CA PHE A 4 -11.69 24.58 8.14
C PHE A 4 -12.65 23.94 7.13
N ASN A 5 -13.79 24.57 6.93
CA ASN A 5 -14.76 24.20 5.91
C ASN A 5 -14.28 24.78 4.56
N VAL A 6 -13.92 23.90 3.62
CA VAL A 6 -13.28 24.29 2.34
C VAL A 6 -14.27 25.00 1.40
N ASP A 7 -15.56 24.94 1.70
CA ASP A 7 -16.64 25.59 0.93
C ASP A 7 -16.81 27.09 1.24
N GLU A 8 -16.07 27.63 2.21
CA GLU A 8 -16.13 29.05 2.59
C GLU A 8 -14.96 29.88 2.05
N LEU A 9 -14.36 29.48 0.92
CA LEU A 9 -13.53 30.39 0.11
C LEU A 9 -14.42 31.34 -0.69
N ARG A 10 -15.12 32.23 0.01
CA ARG A 10 -15.83 33.35 -0.61
C ARG A 10 -14.77 34.31 -1.14
N VAL A 11 -14.40 34.15 -2.41
CA VAL A 11 -13.51 35.07 -3.11
C VAL A 11 -14.22 36.41 -3.19
N ASP A 12 -13.70 37.44 -2.50
CA ASP A 12 -14.24 38.78 -2.56
C ASP A 12 -14.26 39.26 -4.03
N HIS A 13 -15.47 39.43 -4.58
CA HIS A 13 -15.66 39.85 -5.98
C HIS A 13 -14.94 41.17 -6.32
N ALA A 14 -14.74 42.04 -5.31
CA ALA A 14 -14.02 43.31 -5.46
C ALA A 14 -12.52 43.13 -5.78
N ALA A 15 -11.88 42.05 -5.29
CA ALA A 15 -10.48 41.75 -5.60
C ALA A 15 -10.29 41.20 -7.03
N LEU A 16 -11.38 40.85 -7.71
CA LEU A 16 -11.38 40.28 -9.06
C LEU A 16 -11.42 41.35 -10.16
N GLU A 17 -11.59 42.63 -9.82
CA GLU A 17 -11.62 43.73 -10.79
C GLU A 17 -10.20 44.17 -11.22
N ASP A 18 -9.17 43.97 -10.38
CA ASP A 18 -7.78 44.22 -10.75
C ASP A 18 -7.27 43.14 -11.74
N PRO A 19 -6.85 43.52 -12.96
CA PRO A 19 -6.30 42.59 -13.95
C PRO A 19 -5.11 41.76 -13.41
N ARG A 20 -4.31 42.31 -12.51
CA ARG A 20 -3.16 41.61 -11.92
C ARG A 20 -3.59 40.55 -10.90
N ALA A 21 -4.62 40.82 -10.12
CA ALA A 21 -5.20 39.84 -9.20
C ALA A 21 -5.81 38.65 -9.95
N ARG A 22 -6.50 38.90 -11.09
CA ARG A 22 -7.02 37.85 -11.98
C ARG A 22 -5.92 36.99 -12.57
N ALA A 23 -4.84 37.60 -13.06
CA ALA A 23 -3.69 36.88 -13.61
C ALA A 23 -3.04 35.96 -12.56
N ARG A 24 -2.82 36.45 -11.33
CA ARG A 24 -2.29 35.64 -10.22
C ARG A 24 -3.21 34.47 -9.88
N LEU A 25 -4.52 34.69 -9.79
CA LEU A 25 -5.50 33.64 -9.51
C LEU A 25 -5.52 32.56 -10.61
N LEU A 26 -5.42 32.95 -11.88
CA LEU A 26 -5.35 32.01 -12.99
C LEU A 26 -4.10 31.12 -12.90
N GLU A 27 -2.94 31.69 -12.60
CA GLU A 27 -1.69 30.94 -12.41
C GLU A 27 -1.77 29.99 -11.21
N ILE A 28 -2.36 30.44 -10.09
CA ILE A 28 -2.63 29.58 -8.92
C ILE A 28 -3.54 28.41 -9.32
N ASN A 29 -4.63 28.67 -10.04
CA ASN A 29 -5.56 27.64 -10.48
C ASN A 29 -4.92 26.64 -11.45
N LYS A 30 -4.08 27.10 -12.38
CA LYS A 30 -3.28 26.23 -13.26
C LYS A 30 -2.37 25.32 -12.45
N ARG A 31 -1.65 25.88 -11.46
CA ARG A 31 -0.75 25.12 -10.58
C ARG A 31 -1.52 24.10 -9.74
N THR A 32 -2.65 24.48 -9.16
CA THR A 32 -3.53 23.58 -8.39
C THR A 32 -4.07 22.45 -9.26
N ARG A 33 -4.47 22.74 -10.51
CA ARG A 33 -4.94 21.71 -11.45
C ARG A 33 -3.82 20.76 -11.86
N ALA A 34 -2.61 21.28 -12.10
CA ALA A 34 -1.43 20.48 -12.37
C ALA A 34 -1.08 19.56 -11.18
N PHE A 35 -1.14 20.08 -9.95
CA PHE A 35 -0.92 19.32 -8.73
C PHE A 35 -1.97 18.22 -8.50
N ARG A 36 -3.26 18.53 -8.71
CA ARG A 36 -4.33 17.50 -8.67
C ARG A 36 -4.10 16.39 -9.70
N LYS A 37 -3.64 16.76 -10.90
CA LYS A 37 -3.31 15.79 -11.96
C LYS A 37 -2.06 14.96 -11.63
N SER A 38 -1.08 15.51 -10.91
CA SER A 38 0.06 14.71 -10.42
C SER A 38 -0.36 13.77 -9.31
N LEU A 39 -1.27 14.17 -8.42
CA LEU A 39 -1.83 13.29 -7.38
C LEU A 39 -2.59 12.10 -7.98
N SER A 40 -3.31 12.28 -9.08
CA SER A 40 -4.02 11.16 -9.73
C SER A 40 -3.08 10.10 -10.34
N LYS A 41 -1.81 10.45 -10.57
CA LYS A 41 -0.78 9.50 -11.05
C LYS A 41 -0.13 8.74 -9.90
N TYR A 42 -0.25 9.23 -8.67
CA TYR A 42 0.26 8.54 -7.49
C TYR A 42 -0.66 7.36 -7.18
N LYS A 43 -0.16 6.14 -7.41
CA LYS A 43 -0.84 4.93 -6.97
C LYS A 43 -0.46 4.67 -5.51
N ARG A 44 -1.41 4.16 -4.74
CA ARG A 44 -1.20 3.81 -3.34
C ARG A 44 -0.43 2.49 -3.24
N PRO A 45 0.34 2.28 -2.16
CA PRO A 45 0.91 0.98 -1.84
C PRO A 45 -0.17 -0.11 -1.77
N ASP A 46 0.15 -1.29 -2.29
CA ASP A 46 -0.72 -2.46 -2.23
C ASP A 46 -0.48 -3.22 -0.91
N PHE A 47 -1.17 -2.77 0.13
CA PHE A 47 -1.04 -3.34 1.48
C PHE A 47 -1.44 -4.81 1.53
N ASN A 48 -2.44 -5.23 0.75
CA ASN A 48 -2.86 -6.63 0.67
C ASN A 48 -1.67 -7.50 0.20
N ARG A 49 -1.02 -7.09 -0.89
CA ARG A 49 0.14 -7.83 -1.39
C ARG A 49 1.27 -7.92 -0.37
N MET A 50 1.59 -6.80 0.26
CA MET A 50 2.65 -6.75 1.26
C MET A 50 2.35 -7.66 2.46
N ILE A 51 1.09 -7.72 2.91
CA ILE A 51 0.66 -8.66 3.96
C ILE A 51 0.82 -10.10 3.49
N LEU A 52 0.42 -10.42 2.25
CA LEU A 52 0.60 -11.77 1.69
C LEU A 52 2.08 -12.18 1.61
N ASP A 53 2.97 -11.26 1.23
CA ASP A 53 4.41 -11.54 1.18
C ASP A 53 4.97 -11.81 2.59
N LEU A 54 4.53 -11.04 3.59
CA LEU A 54 4.88 -11.29 5.00
C LEU A 54 4.34 -12.63 5.51
N CYS A 55 3.08 -12.96 5.19
CA CYS A 55 2.48 -14.24 5.55
C CYS A 55 3.25 -15.43 4.96
N LYS A 56 3.76 -15.31 3.72
CA LYS A 56 4.62 -16.34 3.10
C LYS A 56 5.95 -16.54 3.83
N MET A 57 6.48 -15.48 4.47
CA MET A 57 7.68 -15.56 5.31
C MET A 57 7.39 -16.05 6.75
N GLY A 58 6.15 -16.47 7.05
CA GLY A 58 5.76 -16.99 8.36
C GLY A 58 5.30 -15.94 9.38
N TRP A 59 5.08 -14.70 8.94
CA TRP A 59 4.48 -13.66 9.78
C TRP A 59 2.97 -13.85 9.90
N THR A 60 2.44 -13.82 11.13
CA THR A 60 1.00 -13.83 11.38
C THR A 60 0.47 -12.40 11.54
N HIS A 61 -0.83 -12.19 11.30
CA HIS A 61 -1.45 -10.86 11.50
C HIS A 61 -1.25 -10.33 12.93
N GLU A 62 -1.19 -11.21 13.92
CA GLU A 62 -0.93 -10.89 15.33
C GLU A 62 0.51 -10.42 15.56
N LYS A 63 1.50 -11.13 15.02
CA LYS A 63 2.91 -10.72 15.12
C LYS A 63 3.14 -9.37 14.44
N ILE A 64 2.53 -9.17 13.27
CA ILE A 64 2.59 -7.89 12.54
C ILE A 64 1.96 -6.78 13.38
N ALA A 65 0.79 -7.02 13.97
CA ALA A 65 0.12 -6.04 14.82
C ALA A 65 0.90 -5.72 16.11
N HIS A 66 1.68 -6.66 16.64
CA HIS A 66 2.53 -6.44 17.81
C HIS A 66 3.71 -5.50 17.51
N VAL A 67 4.26 -5.57 16.31
CA VAL A 67 5.39 -4.72 15.88
C VAL A 67 4.92 -3.31 15.51
N LEU A 68 3.71 -3.19 14.96
CA LEU A 68 3.18 -1.92 14.48
C LEU A 68 2.43 -1.16 15.59
N PRO A 69 2.36 0.18 15.51
CA PRO A 69 1.57 1.00 16.43
C PRO A 69 0.06 0.92 16.09
N VAL A 70 -0.52 -0.28 16.13
CA VAL A 70 -1.93 -0.53 15.80
C VAL A 70 -2.67 -1.18 16.98
N SER A 71 -3.99 -1.01 17.02
CA SER A 71 -4.83 -1.51 18.13
C SER A 71 -4.91 -3.04 18.19
N GLY A 72 -4.61 -3.76 17.10
CA GLY A 72 -4.58 -5.23 17.09
C GLY A 72 -4.62 -5.86 15.70
N ALA A 73 -4.65 -7.20 15.68
CA ALA A 73 -4.64 -8.02 14.46
C ALA A 73 -5.87 -7.81 13.55
N SER A 74 -6.99 -7.32 14.11
CA SER A 74 -8.19 -6.96 13.35
C SER A 74 -7.91 -5.85 12.34
N THR A 75 -7.13 -4.83 12.71
CA THR A 75 -6.72 -3.73 11.84
C THR A 75 -5.89 -4.22 10.65
N ILE A 76 -4.96 -5.15 10.89
CA ILE A 76 -4.17 -5.78 9.80
C ILE A 76 -5.07 -6.62 8.89
N SER A 77 -6.03 -7.32 9.48
CA SER A 77 -7.00 -8.12 8.72
C SER A 77 -7.96 -7.26 7.89
N GLU A 78 -8.27 -6.03 8.32
CA GLU A 78 -8.99 -5.06 7.49
C GLU A 78 -8.15 -4.61 6.29
N TRP A 79 -6.86 -4.33 6.50
CA TRP A 79 -5.97 -3.93 5.40
C TRP A 79 -5.77 -5.07 4.39
N ALA A 80 -5.69 -6.32 4.85
CA ALA A 80 -5.68 -7.49 3.98
C ALA A 80 -6.94 -7.61 3.11
N ARG A 81 -8.08 -7.08 3.56
CA ARG A 81 -9.33 -7.05 2.77
C ARG A 81 -9.45 -5.81 1.86
N GLY A 82 -8.41 -4.97 1.80
CA GLY A 82 -8.42 -3.72 1.03
C GLY A 82 -8.78 -2.48 1.85
N GLY A 83 -8.87 -2.62 3.17
CA GLY A 83 -8.93 -1.48 4.09
C GLY A 83 -7.68 -0.60 3.95
N VAL A 84 -7.86 0.70 4.15
CA VAL A 84 -6.76 1.65 3.96
C VAL A 84 -6.25 2.13 5.31
N PRO A 85 -4.96 1.90 5.65
CA PRO A 85 -4.35 2.47 6.84
C PRO A 85 -4.30 4.00 6.81
N ASN A 86 -4.28 4.58 8.02
CA ASN A 86 -3.83 5.96 8.22
C ASN A 86 -2.37 6.13 7.76
N TYR A 87 -1.95 7.36 7.46
CA TYR A 87 -0.62 7.64 6.92
C TYR A 87 0.52 7.08 7.80
N ASP A 88 0.47 7.34 9.11
CA ASP A 88 1.54 6.91 10.04
C ASP A 88 1.65 5.38 10.11
N ASN A 89 0.50 4.71 10.25
CA ASN A 89 0.42 3.26 10.32
C ASN A 89 0.82 2.60 8.99
N GLY A 90 0.42 3.19 7.87
CA GLY A 90 0.79 2.72 6.54
C GLY A 90 2.27 2.92 6.26
N HIS A 91 2.85 4.05 6.68
CA HIS A 91 4.28 4.30 6.56
C HIS A 91 5.10 3.32 7.40
N ALA A 92 4.73 3.13 8.67
CA ALA A 92 5.36 2.15 9.56
C ALA A 92 5.32 0.73 8.96
N PHE A 93 4.17 0.34 8.41
CA PHE A 93 4.02 -0.97 7.77
C PHE A 93 4.87 -1.11 6.50
N VAL A 94 4.96 -0.06 5.68
CA VAL A 94 5.83 -0.08 4.48
C VAL A 94 7.29 -0.25 4.88
N MET A 95 7.75 0.50 5.88
CA MET A 95 9.12 0.39 6.39
C MET A 95 9.40 -1.03 6.91
N PHE A 96 8.50 -1.58 7.71
CA PHE A 96 8.62 -2.95 8.23
C PHE A 96 8.72 -3.98 7.09
N TRP A 97 7.82 -3.91 6.11
CA TRP A 97 7.86 -4.81 4.95
C TRP A 97 9.16 -4.69 4.15
N GLN A 98 9.68 -3.47 3.94
CA GLN A 98 10.95 -3.26 3.24
C GLN A 98 12.14 -3.86 4.00
N GLN A 99 12.13 -3.78 5.33
CA GLN A 99 13.15 -4.39 6.18
C GLN A 99 13.12 -5.92 6.10
N GLU A 100 11.93 -6.52 6.18
CA GLU A 100 11.77 -7.98 6.15
C GLU A 100 12.03 -8.58 4.76
N THR A 101 11.55 -7.94 3.69
CA THR A 101 11.70 -8.44 2.32
C THR A 101 13.04 -8.06 1.68
N GLY A 102 13.72 -7.04 2.20
CA GLY A 102 14.90 -6.43 1.56
C GLY A 102 14.60 -5.67 0.26
N VAL A 103 13.31 -5.53 -0.11
CA VAL A 103 12.91 -4.89 -1.37
C VAL A 103 12.75 -3.39 -1.16
N GLN A 104 13.51 -2.57 -1.88
CA GLN A 104 13.39 -1.11 -1.78
C GLN A 104 12.14 -0.55 -2.48
N ARG A 105 11.60 -1.23 -3.49
CA ARG A 105 10.45 -0.73 -4.26
C ARG A 105 9.14 -1.32 -3.75
N VAL A 106 8.25 -0.46 -3.27
CA VAL A 106 6.94 -0.83 -2.72
C VAL A 106 5.97 -1.22 -3.85
N PRO A 107 5.22 -2.34 -3.74
CA PRO A 107 4.19 -2.69 -4.70
C PRO A 107 3.06 -1.67 -4.67
N LEU A 108 2.54 -1.32 -5.85
CA LEU A 108 1.44 -0.35 -6.01
C LEU A 108 0.17 -1.07 -6.50
N ILE A 109 -0.99 -0.58 -6.08
CA ILE A 109 -2.29 -1.15 -6.46
C ILE A 109 -2.41 -1.21 -8.00
N GLY A 110 -2.80 -2.37 -8.52
CA GLY A 110 -2.98 -2.60 -9.95
C GLY A 110 -1.71 -2.88 -10.75
N GLU A 111 -0.55 -3.06 -10.09
CA GLU A 111 0.72 -3.48 -10.72
C GLU A 111 1.01 -4.97 -10.52
N TRP A 112 -0.03 -5.78 -10.32
CA TRP A 112 0.01 -7.18 -9.86
C TRP A 112 0.82 -8.13 -10.76
N GLY A 113 0.94 -7.81 -12.06
CA GLY A 113 1.71 -8.60 -13.02
C GLY A 113 3.02 -7.96 -13.50
N ALA A 114 3.33 -6.73 -13.06
CA ALA A 114 4.48 -6.00 -13.59
C ALA A 114 5.79 -6.32 -12.86
N TYR A 115 5.73 -6.91 -11.66
CA TYR A 115 6.92 -7.14 -10.83
C TYR A 115 6.82 -8.48 -10.10
N GLN A 116 7.61 -9.45 -10.56
CA GLN A 116 8.01 -10.60 -9.76
C GLN A 116 9.32 -10.23 -9.05
N TYR A 117 9.32 -10.25 -7.72
CA TYR A 117 10.54 -10.19 -6.92
C TYR A 117 10.60 -11.47 -6.08
N LYS A 118 11.77 -12.12 -6.06
CA LYS A 118 12.03 -13.27 -5.18
C LYS A 118 12.11 -12.74 -3.74
N VAL A 119 11.00 -12.77 -3.02
CA VAL A 119 10.98 -12.49 -1.57
C VAL A 119 11.62 -13.67 -0.86
N GLY A 120 12.72 -13.42 -0.15
CA GLY A 120 13.25 -14.28 0.93
C GLY A 120 13.27 -15.79 0.65
N GLN A 121 14.41 -16.28 0.14
CA GLN A 121 14.98 -17.61 0.36
C GLN A 121 14.00 -18.75 0.71
N LEU A 122 13.07 -19.04 -0.19
CA LEU A 122 12.45 -20.35 -0.31
C LEU A 122 11.88 -20.43 -1.73
N ASP A 123 12.75 -20.89 -2.62
CA ASP A 123 12.35 -21.52 -3.86
C ASP A 123 11.58 -22.81 -3.53
N ILE A 124 10.35 -22.66 -3.02
CA ILE A 124 9.39 -23.76 -2.85
C ILE A 124 9.07 -24.42 -4.20
N PHE A 125 9.34 -23.71 -5.30
CA PHE A 125 9.03 -24.13 -6.67
C PHE A 125 10.24 -24.28 -7.60
N GLU A 126 11.48 -23.97 -7.17
CA GLU A 126 12.68 -24.17 -8.03
C GLU A 126 13.33 -25.54 -7.77
N ASP A 127 13.21 -26.10 -6.55
CA ASP A 127 13.89 -27.34 -6.15
C ASP A 127 12.95 -28.53 -5.84
N GLY A 128 11.74 -28.60 -6.41
CA GLY A 128 10.89 -29.82 -6.41
C GLY A 128 10.51 -30.44 -5.05
N GLY A 129 11.00 -29.92 -3.92
CA GLY A 129 11.19 -30.72 -2.71
C GLY A 129 9.95 -30.94 -1.86
N LEU A 130 8.93 -30.08 -1.97
CA LEU A 130 7.70 -30.20 -1.16
C LEU A 130 6.54 -30.85 -1.94
N CYS A 131 6.41 -30.56 -3.24
CA CYS A 131 5.41 -31.22 -4.08
C CYS A 131 5.76 -32.69 -4.29
N ASP A 132 7.03 -33.03 -4.54
CA ASP A 132 7.44 -34.44 -4.72
C ASP A 132 7.31 -35.25 -3.43
N GLN A 133 7.55 -34.64 -2.26
CA GLN A 133 7.33 -35.30 -0.96
C GLN A 133 5.85 -35.63 -0.73
N ILE A 134 4.94 -34.69 -1.03
CA ILE A 134 3.50 -34.90 -0.85
C ILE A 134 2.97 -35.91 -1.87
N VAL A 135 3.43 -35.86 -3.12
CA VAL A 135 3.05 -36.86 -4.16
C VAL A 135 3.53 -38.26 -3.75
N GLY A 136 4.77 -38.41 -3.28
CA GLY A 136 5.29 -39.70 -2.83
C GLY A 136 4.68 -40.24 -1.53
N GLU A 137 4.01 -39.40 -0.73
CA GLU A 137 3.21 -39.84 0.42
C GLU A 137 1.82 -40.32 -0.03
N LEU A 138 1.18 -39.59 -0.96
CA LEU A 138 -0.11 -39.97 -1.56
C LEU A 138 -0.03 -41.27 -2.37
N ASP A 139 1.05 -41.47 -3.14
CA ASP A 139 1.23 -42.72 -3.89
C ASP A 139 1.38 -43.94 -2.96
N ARG A 140 2.01 -43.77 -1.78
CA ARG A 140 2.10 -44.81 -0.75
C ARG A 140 0.77 -45.11 -0.04
N GLU A 141 -0.12 -44.13 0.06
CA GLU A 141 -1.48 -44.33 0.60
C GLU A 141 -2.42 -44.99 -0.40
N ILE A 142 -2.20 -44.84 -1.70
CA ILE A 142 -2.99 -45.50 -2.75
C ILE A 142 -2.57 -46.97 -2.95
N GLU A 143 -1.31 -47.31 -2.66
CA GLU A 143 -0.79 -48.68 -2.78
C GLU A 143 -1.03 -49.57 -1.54
N ASN A 144 -1.53 -49.02 -0.42
CA ASN A 144 -2.01 -49.77 0.76
C ASN A 144 -3.53 -49.96 0.75
#